data_AF-A0A0S0MVW1-F1
#
_entry.id   AF-A0A0S0MVW1-F1
#
_cell.length_a   1.000
_cell.length_b   1.000
_cell.length_c   1.000
_cell.angle_alpha   90.00
_cell.angle_beta   90.00
_cell.angle_gamma   90.00
#
_symmetry.space_group_name_H-M   'P 1'
#
loop_
_entity.id
_entity.type
_entity.pdbx_description
1 polymer ?
#
loop_
_entity_poly.entity_id
_entity_poly.type
_entity_poly.pdbx_seq_one_letter_code
_entity_poly.pdbx_strand_id
1 'polypeptide(L)' 'AAATAVFIIYPIGQGSFSDGMPLGISGTFNFMIVFQAEHNILMHPFHMLGVAGVFGGSLFSAMHGSLVTSS' A
#
# COMPACT_ATOMS: atom_id res chain seq x y z
N ALA A 1 1.08 4.89 10.35
CA ALA A 1 2.08 5.23 9.33
C ALA A 1 1.46 5.31 7.93
N ALA A 2 1.02 4.20 7.32
CA ALA A 2 0.48 4.20 5.95
C ALA A 2 -0.71 5.16 5.74
N ALA A 3 -1.69 5.19 6.66
CA ALA A 3 -2.81 6.13 6.58
C ALA A 3 -2.36 7.61 6.62
N THR A 4 -1.40 7.93 7.50
CA THR A 4 -0.79 9.27 7.56
C THR A 4 -0.10 9.64 6.24
N ALA A 5 0.54 8.68 5.58
CA ALA A 5 1.20 8.92 4.29
C ALA A 5 0.21 9.32 3.20
N VAL A 6 -0.90 8.59 3.04
CA VAL A 6 -1.86 8.81 1.93
C VAL A 6 -2.90 9.89 2.18
N PHE A 7 -3.19 10.22 3.45
CA PHE A 7 -4.19 11.24 3.80
C PHE A 7 -3.62 12.59 4.22
N ILE A 8 -2.35 12.64 4.63
CA ILE A 8 -1.73 13.88 5.16
C ILE A 8 -0.46 14.22 4.40
N ILE A 9 0.54 13.32 4.41
CA ILE A 9 1.87 13.64 3.87
C ILE A 9 1.84 13.84 2.36
N TYR A 10 1.19 12.93 1.61
CA TYR A 10 1.09 13.04 0.17
C TYR A 10 0.33 14.30 -0.28
N PRO A 11 -0.86 14.61 0.26
CA PRO A 11 -1.55 15.88 0.00
C PRO A 11 -0.72 17.14 0.27
N ILE A 12 0.01 17.17 1.39
CA ILE A 12 0.88 18.31 1.72
C ILE A 12 2.01 18.41 0.69
N GLY A 13 2.60 17.28 0.29
CA GLY A 13 3.64 17.23 -0.74
C GLY A 13 3.16 17.68 -2.13
N GLN A 14 1.90 17.40 -2.47
CA GLN A 14 1.27 17.88 -3.72
C GLN A 14 0.72 19.31 -3.62
N GLY A 15 0.57 19.85 -2.40
CA GLY A 15 0.01 21.17 -2.15
C GLY A 15 -1.52 21.24 -2.17
N SER A 16 -2.22 20.08 -2.21
CA SER A 16 -3.68 20.02 -2.21
C SER A 16 -4.21 18.74 -1.57
N PHE A 17 -5.28 18.87 -0.77
CA PHE A 17 -6.06 17.73 -0.26
C PHE A 17 -6.94 17.06 -1.32
N SER A 18 -7.12 17.65 -2.49
CA SER A 18 -7.80 16.98 -3.62
C SER A 18 -7.05 15.73 -4.08
N ASP A 19 -5.74 15.68 -3.88
CA ASP A 19 -4.87 14.61 -4.38
C ASP A 19 -4.66 13.51 -3.32
N GLY A 20 -5.27 13.67 -2.14
CA GLY A 20 -5.31 12.63 -1.12
C GLY A 20 -6.14 11.43 -1.57
N MET A 21 -5.87 10.28 -0.97
CA MET A 21 -6.65 9.07 -1.27
C MET A 21 -8.14 9.28 -0.93
N PRO A 22 -9.09 9.08 -1.87
CA PRO A 22 -10.51 9.20 -1.58
C PRO A 22 -11.03 8.09 -0.64
N LEU A 23 -12.07 8.37 0.14
CA LEU A 23 -12.72 7.40 1.03
C LEU A 23 -13.77 6.56 0.28
N GLY A 24 -13.31 5.73 -0.65
CA GLY A 24 -14.18 4.83 -1.40
C GLY A 24 -13.38 3.84 -2.25
N ILE A 25 -13.97 2.68 -2.54
CA ILE A 25 -13.28 1.58 -3.23
C ILE A 25 -12.75 2.01 -4.61
N SER A 26 -13.61 2.58 -5.45
CA SER A 26 -13.20 3.09 -6.77
C SER A 26 -12.23 4.27 -6.67
N GLY A 27 -12.38 5.10 -5.64
CA GLY A 27 -11.48 6.22 -5.35
C GLY A 27 -10.07 5.75 -5.00
N THR A 28 -9.93 4.69 -4.22
CA THR A 28 -8.63 4.05 -3.93
C THR A 28 -7.95 3.57 -5.21
N PHE A 29 -8.69 2.90 -6.11
CA PHE A 29 -8.11 2.48 -7.41
C PHE A 29 -7.69 3.66 -8.27
N ASN A 30 -8.49 4.72 -8.33
CA ASN A 30 -8.13 5.95 -9.04
C ASN A 30 -6.83 6.55 -8.50
N PHE A 31 -6.71 6.68 -7.17
CA PHE A 31 -5.48 7.15 -6.52
C PHE A 31 -4.27 6.30 -6.92
N MET A 32 -4.39 4.97 -6.88
CA MET A 32 -3.28 4.06 -7.23
C MET A 32 -2.82 4.22 -8.68
N ILE A 33 -3.76 4.38 -9.63
CA ILE A 33 -3.44 4.54 -11.05
C ILE A 33 -2.75 5.88 -11.31
N VAL A 34 -3.26 6.97 -10.73
CA VAL A 34 -2.64 8.29 -10.86
C VAL A 34 -1.25 8.30 -10.20
N PHE A 35 -1.13 7.72 -9.01
CA PHE A 35 0.16 7.63 -8.31
C PHE A 35 1.19 6.83 -9.11
N GLN A 36 0.77 5.75 -9.78
CA GLN A 36 1.65 5.02 -10.70
C GLN A 36 2.04 5.89 -11.91
N ALA A 37 1.10 6.63 -12.49
CA ALA A 37 1.38 7.47 -13.65
C ALA A 37 2.36 8.62 -13.34
N GLU A 38 2.25 9.23 -12.15
CA GLU A 38 3.09 10.35 -11.74
C GLU A 38 4.42 9.93 -11.11
N HIS A 39 4.46 8.81 -10.39
CA HIS A 39 5.61 8.43 -9.55
C HIS A 39 6.25 7.09 -9.90
N ASN A 40 5.69 6.34 -10.86
CA ASN A 40 6.16 5.01 -11.25
C ASN A 40 6.44 4.09 -10.05
N ILE A 41 5.50 4.06 -9.10
CA ILE A 41 5.67 3.43 -7.78
C ILE A 41 6.07 1.96 -7.87
N LEU A 42 5.65 1.24 -8.92
CA LEU A 42 6.03 -0.16 -9.12
C LEU A 42 7.55 -0.36 -9.21
N MET A 43 8.30 0.65 -9.64
CA MET A 43 9.76 0.61 -9.73
C MET A 43 10.46 1.16 -8.48
N HIS A 44 9.71 1.60 -7.46
CA HIS A 44 10.29 2.15 -6.24
C HIS A 44 10.68 1.04 -5.23
N PRO A 45 11.91 1.03 -4.67
CA PRO A 45 12.37 -0.04 -3.79
C PRO A 45 11.57 -0.17 -2.50
N PHE A 46 11.10 0.93 -1.91
CA PHE A 46 10.24 0.84 -0.72
C PHE A 46 8.87 0.22 -1.01
N HIS A 47 8.34 0.39 -2.23
CA HIS A 47 7.12 -0.32 -2.62
C HIS A 47 7.41 -1.82 -2.77
N MET A 48 8.52 -2.19 -3.42
CA MET A 48 8.94 -3.60 -3.55
C MET A 48 9.16 -4.27 -2.17
N LEU A 49 9.77 -3.58 -1.21
CA LEU A 49 9.89 -4.07 0.17
C LEU A 49 8.52 -4.22 0.85
N GLY A 50 7.60 -3.28 0.64
CA GLY A 50 6.22 -3.38 1.13
C GLY A 50 5.50 -4.62 0.56
N VAL A 51 5.63 -4.87 -0.74
CA VAL A 51 5.08 -6.05 -1.43
C VAL A 51 5.67 -7.34 -0.86
N ALA A 52 6.99 -7.41 -0.67
CA ALA A 52 7.64 -8.55 -0.04
C ALA A 52 7.14 -8.79 1.40
N GLY A 53 6.90 -7.72 2.16
CA GLY A 53 6.36 -7.78 3.51
C GLY A 53 4.95 -8.37 3.57
N VAL A 54 4.03 -7.91 2.71
CA VAL A 54 2.64 -8.41 2.71
C VAL A 54 2.53 -9.85 2.19
N PHE A 55 3.29 -10.20 1.15
CA PHE A 55 3.30 -11.58 0.63
C PHE A 55 4.04 -12.55 1.55
N GLY A 56 5.18 -12.15 2.12
CA GLY A 56 5.89 -12.95 3.11
C GLY A 56 5.05 -13.15 4.38
N GLY A 57 4.39 -12.08 4.86
CA GLY A 57 3.52 -12.13 6.02
C GLY A 57 2.34 -13.09 5.85
N SER A 58 1.66 -13.06 4.70
CA SER A 58 0.55 -13.98 4.43
C SER A 58 1.04 -15.43 4.30
N LEU A 59 2.16 -15.66 3.62
CA LEU A 59 2.80 -16.98 3.51
C LEU A 59 3.15 -17.55 4.88
N PHE A 60 3.84 -16.79 5.72
CA PHE A 60 4.25 -17.25 7.04
C PHE A 60 3.07 -17.42 7.99
N SER A 61 2.03 -16.58 7.89
CA SER A 61 0.79 -16.78 8.64
C SER A 61 0.14 -18.12 8.28
N ALA A 62 0.06 -18.45 6.99
CA ALA A 62 -0.50 -19.72 6.53
C ALA A 62 0.36 -20.92 6.97
N MET A 63 1.69 -20.83 6.80
CA MET A 63 2.63 -21.86 7.23
C MET A 63 2.58 -22.11 8.74
N HIS A 64 2.53 -21.03 9.54
CA HIS A 64 2.41 -21.17 10.99
C HIS A 64 1.10 -21.87 11.36
N GLY A 65 -0.03 -21.44 10.77
CA GLY A 65 -1.31 -22.09 10.96
C GLY A 65 -1.28 -23.57 10.59
N SER A 66 -0.62 -23.94 9.48
CA SER A 66 -0.50 -25.34 9.08
C SER A 66 0.34 -26.16 10.06
N LEU A 67 1.47 -25.63 10.53
CA LEU A 67 2.36 -26.32 11.47
C LEU A 67 1.67 -26.58 12.82
N VAL A 68 1.00 -25.55 13.36
CA VAL A 68 0.24 -25.68 14.63
C VAL A 68 -0.92 -26.65 14.49
N THR A 69 -1.63 -26.64 13.36
CA THR A 69 -2.78 -27.55 13.15
C THR A 69 -2.33 -29.00 12.90
N SER A 70 -1.09 -29.20 12.43
CA SER A 70 -0.56 -30.52 12.08
C SER A 70 0.04 -31.30 13.25
N SER A 71 0.01 -30.76 14.48
CA SER A 71 0.46 -31.41 15.71
C SER A 71 -0.69 -31.91 16.56
#